data_AF-A0A356F859-F1
#
_entry.id   AF-A0A356F859-F1
#
_cell.length_a   1.000
_cell.length_b   1.000
_cell.length_c   1.000
_cell.angle_alpha   90.00
_cell.angle_beta   90.00
_cell.angle_gamma   90.00
#
_symmetry.space_group_name_H-M   'P 1'
#
loop_
_entity.id
_entity.type
_entity.pdbx_description
1 polymer ?
#
loop_
_entity_poly.entity_id
_entity_poly.type
_entity_poly.pdbx_seq_one_letter_code
_entity_poly.pdbx_strand_id
1 'polypeptide(L)'
;MKKSLAIMAAILLATGVGRARAETFTGAISTDWHTSGNWSGGRVPNLTGVNGANITNGRTADVTRDTGFHGDFDMSNATVNILNGAHLAFHSNSWWGRPGTYSRINIIDSTLDQAFGANAHFGMGNNGTAEMTLDNGVFINNDTIKNGNDNSRMIINMLNDSVIDGSMLYLRHENPSRSGIIRGTGTITLSQKARPGNPGDTRAGQMRNNGRVEAIGGLLAITSFGPGGLLDDNDWPVRMNDGNYAGWYASDGGELSLAALAWNGSRVNWGEPSADSTVNVINSLGLFNAANPAGRLGGSLLAVDNGSVQPGLTNAVAVWDLSGATFSSADLEIAFDWPAAGGLGVAEADLKLFQFIDGGWRDLGAAINRGRRIITARGLTSLSQLAVAEGAGPAPVPVPDFIRGDSDENGSVQLTDGIQILNFLFLGGDSPSCLDAADVDNNGSIQMTDGIYLLNFLFLGGAPPAEPFNGCGADPSEPADKLACESFASCP
;
A
#
# COMPACT_ATOMS: atom_id res chain seq x y z
N MET A 1 -7.99 -14.18 4.27
CA MET A 1 -9.46 -14.36 4.38
C MET A 1 -10.06 -14.03 5.75
N LYS A 2 -9.58 -14.56 6.89
CA LYS A 2 -10.26 -14.39 8.20
C LYS A 2 -10.42 -12.93 8.71
N LYS A 3 -9.52 -11.98 8.38
CA LYS A 3 -9.65 -10.56 8.76
C LYS A 3 -10.82 -9.83 8.05
N SER A 4 -11.12 -10.16 6.79
CA SER A 4 -12.16 -9.49 5.99
C SER A 4 -13.57 -9.73 6.54
N LEU A 5 -13.82 -10.89 7.16
CA LEU A 5 -15.10 -11.21 7.81
C LEU A 5 -15.34 -10.39 9.09
N ALA A 6 -14.28 -9.97 9.79
CA ALA A 6 -14.40 -9.11 10.98
C ALA A 6 -14.78 -7.66 10.60
N ILE A 7 -14.26 -7.15 9.48
CA ILE A 7 -14.61 -5.83 8.95
C ILE A 7 -16.08 -5.79 8.51
N MET A 8 -16.55 -6.84 7.83
CA MET A 8 -17.97 -6.94 7.45
C MET A 8 -18.90 -7.12 8.66
N ALA A 9 -18.41 -7.74 9.74
CA ALA A 9 -19.13 -7.82 11.02
C ALA A 9 -19.21 -6.46 11.74
N ALA A 10 -18.19 -5.61 11.68
CA ALA A 10 -18.24 -4.25 12.23
C ALA A 10 -19.32 -3.39 11.55
N ILE A 11 -19.42 -3.49 10.22
CA ILE A 11 -20.48 -2.81 9.42
C ILE A 11 -21.89 -3.28 9.84
N LEU A 12 -22.07 -4.55 10.21
CA LEU A 12 -23.36 -5.07 10.66
C LEU A 12 -23.65 -4.74 12.14
N LEU A 13 -22.63 -4.71 13.00
CA LEU A 13 -22.74 -4.42 14.43
C LEU A 13 -23.04 -2.95 14.74
N ALA A 14 -22.73 -2.02 13.83
CA ALA A 14 -23.15 -0.62 13.94
C ALA A 14 -24.67 -0.42 14.01
N THR A 15 -25.47 -1.40 13.55
CA THR A 15 -26.94 -1.39 13.68
C THR A 15 -27.46 -1.86 15.05
N GLY A 16 -26.56 -2.33 15.93
CA GLY A 16 -26.89 -2.98 17.21
C GLY A 16 -26.65 -2.14 18.47
N VAL A 17 -26.30 -0.85 18.35
CA VAL A 17 -26.06 0.00 19.52
C VAL A 17 -27.36 0.16 20.32
N GLY A 18 -27.35 -0.31 21.56
CA GLY A 18 -28.50 -0.19 22.47
C GLY A 18 -28.92 1.27 22.64
N ARG A 19 -30.24 1.53 22.67
CA ARG A 19 -30.85 2.86 22.62
C ARG A 19 -30.34 3.84 23.71
N ALA A 20 -29.20 4.46 23.46
CA ALA A 20 -28.91 5.78 24.00
C ALA A 20 -29.99 6.74 23.49
N ARG A 21 -30.49 7.64 24.34
CA ARG A 21 -31.37 8.71 23.87
C ARG A 21 -30.52 9.68 23.04
N ALA A 22 -30.65 9.61 21.72
CA ALA A 22 -30.20 10.70 20.85
C ALA A 22 -30.90 11.99 21.30
N GLU A 23 -30.12 13.04 21.58
CA GLU A 23 -30.65 14.39 21.71
C GLU A 23 -30.74 14.97 20.29
N THR A 24 -31.81 14.65 19.57
CA THR A 24 -32.03 15.17 18.22
C THR A 24 -32.19 16.69 18.27
N PHE A 25 -31.19 17.43 17.77
CA PHE A 25 -31.21 18.89 17.69
C PHE A 25 -32.08 19.36 16.51
N THR A 26 -33.40 19.22 16.64
CA THR A 26 -34.34 19.70 15.62
C THR A 26 -34.53 21.21 15.67
N GLY A 27 -34.13 21.91 14.60
CA GLY A 27 -34.57 23.29 14.33
C GLY A 27 -34.09 23.84 12.98
N ALA A 28 -34.77 24.87 12.49
CA ALA A 28 -34.65 25.35 11.11
C ALA A 28 -34.35 26.86 11.05
N ILE A 29 -33.23 27.25 10.41
CA ILE A 29 -32.78 28.66 10.31
C ILE A 29 -32.19 29.01 8.94
N SER A 30 -32.34 30.29 8.60
CA SER A 30 -31.94 31.05 7.41
C SER A 30 -31.52 32.46 7.89
N THR A 31 -30.60 33.22 7.29
CA THR A 31 -29.74 33.00 6.10
C THR A 31 -28.48 33.90 6.20
N ASP A 32 -27.76 34.08 5.08
CA ASP A 32 -26.81 35.16 4.75
C ASP A 32 -25.37 35.11 5.29
N TRP A 33 -24.45 35.40 4.36
CA TRP A 33 -22.98 35.41 4.46
C TRP A 33 -22.38 36.36 5.52
N HIS A 34 -23.19 37.18 6.22
CA HIS A 34 -22.72 38.39 6.90
C HIS A 34 -23.21 38.64 8.33
N THR A 35 -23.72 37.64 9.06
CA THR A 35 -24.06 37.84 10.49
C THR A 35 -23.39 36.86 11.45
N SER A 36 -22.71 37.41 12.45
CA SER A 36 -22.35 36.71 13.69
C SER A 36 -23.53 36.79 14.67
N GLY A 37 -23.86 35.69 15.34
CA GLY A 37 -25.04 35.62 16.20
C GLY A 37 -24.85 34.63 17.36
N ASN A 38 -25.12 35.11 18.58
CA ASN A 38 -25.04 34.30 19.80
C ASN A 38 -26.29 33.44 20.04
N TRP A 39 -26.13 32.45 20.92
CA TRP A 39 -26.98 31.27 21.02
C TRP A 39 -28.33 31.52 21.74
N SER A 40 -29.43 31.01 21.17
CA SER A 40 -30.56 30.44 21.91
C SER A 40 -31.53 29.68 20.98
N GLY A 41 -32.08 28.56 21.47
CA GLY A 41 -33.22 27.86 20.87
C GLY A 41 -32.97 27.12 19.54
N GLY A 42 -32.61 25.83 19.61
CA GLY A 42 -32.73 24.87 18.51
C GLY A 42 -31.95 25.18 17.22
N ARG A 43 -30.93 26.04 17.25
CA ARG A 43 -30.15 26.42 16.06
C ARG A 43 -28.95 25.51 15.86
N VAL A 44 -28.60 25.23 14.60
CA VAL A 44 -27.29 24.67 14.25
C VAL A 44 -26.20 25.69 14.69
N PRO A 45 -25.10 25.26 15.34
CA PRO A 45 -24.08 26.19 15.83
C PRO A 45 -23.31 26.86 14.67
N ASN A 46 -23.19 28.18 14.72
CA ASN A 46 -22.12 28.90 14.03
C ASN A 46 -20.93 29.01 14.98
N LEU A 47 -19.78 28.43 14.62
CA LEU A 47 -18.56 28.43 15.44
C LEU A 47 -17.56 29.53 15.05
N THR A 48 -17.91 30.45 14.13
CA THR A 48 -17.03 31.56 13.75
C THR A 48 -16.59 32.38 14.96
N GLY A 49 -15.28 32.41 15.23
CA GLY A 49 -14.71 33.15 16.36
C GLY A 49 -14.76 32.42 17.71
N VAL A 50 -15.16 31.14 17.73
CA VAL A 50 -15.07 30.26 18.90
C VAL A 50 -13.91 29.28 18.68
N ASN A 51 -12.91 29.28 19.57
CA ASN A 51 -11.70 28.48 19.38
C ASN A 51 -11.92 26.95 19.39
N GLY A 52 -13.11 26.46 19.76
CA GLY A 52 -13.51 25.09 19.50
C GLY A 52 -14.82 24.64 20.15
N ALA A 53 -15.26 23.43 19.81
CA ALA A 53 -16.44 22.76 20.34
C ALA A 53 -16.19 21.26 20.55
N ASN A 54 -16.75 20.67 21.62
CA ASN A 54 -16.56 19.27 21.97
C ASN A 54 -17.90 18.51 22.00
N ILE A 55 -18.00 17.42 21.25
CA ILE A 55 -19.07 16.41 21.31
C ILE A 55 -18.45 15.18 21.97
N THR A 56 -19.06 14.70 23.06
CA THR A 56 -18.43 13.72 23.96
C THR A 56 -19.44 12.69 24.48
N ASN A 57 -18.94 11.53 24.92
CA ASN A 57 -19.62 10.57 25.80
C ASN A 57 -20.88 9.96 25.18
N GLY A 58 -20.74 9.29 24.04
CA GLY A 58 -21.85 8.53 23.42
C GLY A 58 -23.02 9.37 22.91
N ARG A 59 -22.86 10.70 22.80
CA ARG A 59 -23.91 11.60 22.31
C ARG A 59 -24.00 11.56 20.80
N THR A 60 -25.23 11.48 20.31
CA THR A 60 -25.57 11.73 18.89
C THR A 60 -25.97 13.20 18.72
N ALA A 61 -25.44 13.85 17.69
CA ALA A 61 -25.91 15.15 17.21
C ALA A 61 -26.24 15.05 15.72
N ASP A 62 -27.45 15.44 15.34
CA ASP A 62 -27.93 15.40 13.95
C ASP A 62 -28.11 16.83 13.43
N VAL A 63 -27.51 17.14 12.27
CA VAL A 63 -27.59 18.46 11.61
C VAL A 63 -28.44 18.31 10.35
N THR A 64 -29.68 18.79 10.41
CA THR A 64 -30.69 18.61 9.34
C THR A 64 -31.25 19.93 8.80
N ARG A 65 -30.81 20.39 7.62
CA ARG A 65 -31.59 21.33 6.81
C ARG A 65 -31.26 21.25 5.31
N ASP A 66 -32.18 21.75 4.48
CA ASP A 66 -32.04 21.83 3.03
C ASP A 66 -32.58 23.20 2.57
N THR A 67 -31.68 24.11 2.16
CA THR A 67 -32.06 25.42 1.56
C THR A 67 -31.13 25.92 0.44
N GLY A 68 -30.24 25.08 -0.11
CA GLY A 68 -29.48 25.39 -1.34
C GLY A 68 -27.94 25.46 -1.21
N PHE A 69 -27.32 26.32 -2.03
CA PHE A 69 -25.91 26.26 -2.45
C PHE A 69 -24.83 26.56 -1.39
N HIS A 70 -25.18 26.91 -0.15
CA HIS A 70 -24.23 27.30 0.90
C HIS A 70 -24.48 26.52 2.19
N GLY A 71 -23.41 26.01 2.81
CA GLY A 71 -23.52 24.96 3.83
C GLY A 71 -24.03 25.40 5.20
N ASP A 72 -24.65 24.46 5.92
CA ASP A 72 -25.39 24.69 7.17
C ASP A 72 -24.52 24.69 8.45
N PHE A 73 -23.24 24.31 8.36
CA PHE A 73 -22.31 24.20 9.50
C PHE A 73 -20.98 24.89 9.19
N ASP A 74 -20.71 26.02 9.87
CA ASP A 74 -19.52 26.86 9.69
C ASP A 74 -18.58 26.72 10.91
N MET A 75 -17.40 26.11 10.69
CA MET A 75 -16.33 25.96 11.69
C MET A 75 -15.07 26.81 11.38
N SER A 76 -15.24 27.93 10.66
CA SER A 76 -14.18 28.89 10.34
C SER A 76 -13.28 29.26 11.52
N ASN A 77 -11.99 28.91 11.43
CA ASN A 77 -10.98 29.15 12.47
C ASN A 77 -11.29 28.48 13.82
N ALA A 78 -12.10 27.40 13.82
CA ALA A 78 -12.46 26.62 14.99
C ALA A 78 -11.91 25.18 14.92
N THR A 79 -11.83 24.53 16.08
CA THR A 79 -11.59 23.08 16.19
C THR A 79 -12.81 22.37 16.75
N VAL A 80 -13.34 21.38 16.04
CA VAL A 80 -14.39 20.49 16.53
C VAL A 80 -13.78 19.17 16.99
N ASN A 81 -14.09 18.71 18.19
CA ASN A 81 -13.64 17.41 18.70
C ASN A 81 -14.86 16.50 18.90
N ILE A 82 -14.85 15.33 18.28
CA ILE A 82 -15.83 14.26 18.48
C ILE A 82 -15.09 13.13 19.19
N LEU A 83 -15.46 12.86 20.45
CA LEU A 83 -14.67 12.04 21.38
C LEU A 83 -15.55 11.00 22.11
N ASN A 84 -14.93 9.89 22.51
CA ASN A 84 -15.50 8.90 23.44
C ASN A 84 -16.86 8.32 22.95
N GLY A 85 -16.86 7.68 21.78
CA GLY A 85 -18.03 7.02 21.20
C GLY A 85 -19.13 7.96 20.72
N ALA A 86 -18.83 9.24 20.53
CA ALA A 86 -19.81 10.21 20.04
C ALA A 86 -20.09 10.04 18.53
N HIS A 87 -21.27 10.46 18.11
CA HIS A 87 -21.73 10.40 16.72
C HIS A 87 -22.19 11.79 16.26
N LEU A 88 -21.60 12.32 15.18
CA LEU A 88 -22.09 13.52 14.51
C LEU A 88 -22.60 13.14 13.12
N ALA A 89 -23.85 13.50 12.79
CA ALA A 89 -24.43 13.28 11.48
C ALA A 89 -24.74 14.62 10.79
N PHE A 90 -24.24 14.79 9.57
CA PHE A 90 -24.61 15.88 8.67
C PHE A 90 -25.55 15.36 7.58
N HIS A 91 -26.75 15.91 7.46
CA HIS A 91 -27.72 15.53 6.42
C HIS A 91 -27.78 16.50 5.24
N SER A 92 -26.76 17.37 5.11
CA SER A 92 -26.76 18.46 4.14
C SER A 92 -25.37 18.97 3.75
N ASN A 93 -25.35 19.99 2.89
CA ASN A 93 -24.15 20.67 2.42
C ASN A 93 -23.38 21.24 3.62
N SER A 94 -22.11 20.85 3.79
CA SER A 94 -21.30 21.22 4.95
C SER A 94 -20.05 21.99 4.49
N TRP A 95 -19.96 23.27 4.87
CA TRP A 95 -18.88 24.19 4.45
C TRP A 95 -18.00 24.53 5.65
N TRP A 96 -16.88 23.81 5.79
CA TRP A 96 -16.11 23.79 7.02
C TRP A 96 -15.28 25.06 7.28
N GLY A 97 -15.19 25.98 6.32
CA GLY A 97 -14.53 27.26 6.55
C GLY A 97 -14.81 28.26 5.45
N ARG A 98 -14.94 29.53 5.85
CA ARG A 98 -14.94 30.70 4.96
C ARG A 98 -13.60 30.83 4.24
N PRO A 99 -13.52 31.64 3.16
CA PRO A 99 -12.26 31.91 2.50
C PRO A 99 -11.14 32.37 3.45
N GLY A 100 -9.94 31.81 3.28
CA GLY A 100 -8.74 32.13 4.06
C GLY A 100 -8.71 31.61 5.50
N THR A 101 -9.63 30.71 5.89
CA THR A 101 -9.69 30.17 7.26
C THR A 101 -8.93 28.85 7.43
N TYR A 102 -8.53 28.53 8.65
CA TYR A 102 -7.93 27.25 9.02
C TYR A 102 -8.83 26.52 10.04
N SER A 103 -9.49 25.46 9.60
CA SER A 103 -10.49 24.74 10.40
C SER A 103 -10.03 23.31 10.68
N ARG A 104 -10.36 22.76 11.86
CA ARG A 104 -9.99 21.38 12.24
C ARG A 104 -11.17 20.58 12.76
N ILE A 105 -11.26 19.31 12.39
CA ILE A 105 -11.97 18.29 13.17
C ILE A 105 -11.00 17.25 13.72
N ASN A 106 -11.31 16.72 14.89
CA ASN A 106 -10.72 15.50 15.42
C ASN A 106 -11.85 14.50 15.72
N ILE A 107 -11.71 13.27 15.24
CA ILE A 107 -12.64 12.16 15.41
C ILE A 107 -11.86 11.07 16.16
N ILE A 108 -12.03 10.97 17.48
CA ILE A 108 -11.26 10.09 18.35
C ILE A 108 -12.19 9.09 19.02
N ASP A 109 -11.96 7.79 18.80
CA ASP A 109 -12.85 6.69 19.24
C ASP A 109 -14.33 6.94 18.91
N SER A 110 -14.62 7.54 17.75
CA SER A 110 -15.91 8.16 17.45
C SER A 110 -16.28 8.09 15.96
N THR A 111 -17.51 8.48 15.63
CA THR A 111 -18.02 8.45 14.26
C THR A 111 -18.49 9.82 13.78
N LEU A 112 -18.14 10.15 12.55
CA LEU A 112 -18.72 11.24 11.76
C LEU A 112 -19.42 10.63 10.53
N ASP A 113 -20.69 10.96 10.32
CA ASP A 113 -21.45 10.56 9.12
C ASP A 113 -21.90 11.79 8.32
N GLN A 114 -21.79 11.71 7.00
CA GLN A 114 -22.40 12.65 6.06
C GLN A 114 -23.36 11.89 5.14
N ALA A 115 -24.66 12.10 5.36
CA ALA A 115 -25.73 11.50 4.57
C ALA A 115 -25.90 12.18 3.19
N PHE A 116 -26.62 11.52 2.30
CA PHE A 116 -26.85 11.99 0.94
C PHE A 116 -27.56 13.36 0.87
N GLY A 117 -26.96 14.29 0.15
CA GLY A 117 -27.58 15.53 -0.32
C GLY A 117 -27.10 15.87 -1.72
N ALA A 118 -27.88 16.66 -2.47
CA ALA A 118 -27.44 17.13 -3.79
C ALA A 118 -26.32 18.18 -3.62
N ASN A 119 -25.08 17.74 -3.79
CA ASN A 119 -23.84 18.49 -3.57
C ASN A 119 -23.41 18.56 -2.09
N ALA A 120 -23.65 17.49 -1.32
CA ALA A 120 -23.16 17.30 0.04
C ALA A 120 -21.64 17.04 0.06
N HIS A 121 -20.89 17.98 -0.50
CA HIS A 121 -19.45 17.99 -0.48
C HIS A 121 -18.95 18.29 0.93
N PHE A 122 -17.92 17.58 1.35
CA PHE A 122 -16.95 18.14 2.29
C PHE A 122 -16.30 19.35 1.60
N GLY A 123 -16.70 20.57 1.98
CA GLY A 123 -16.39 21.78 1.21
C GLY A 123 -15.56 22.80 1.98
N MET A 124 -14.66 23.46 1.27
CA MET A 124 -13.78 24.53 1.77
C MET A 124 -13.99 25.83 1.02
N GLY A 125 -13.96 26.96 1.73
CA GLY A 125 -13.85 28.28 1.12
C GLY A 125 -12.45 28.58 0.57
N ASN A 126 -12.41 29.46 -0.43
CA ASN A 126 -11.25 29.83 -1.23
C ASN A 126 -10.03 30.20 -0.36
N ASN A 127 -8.83 29.75 -0.69
CA ASN A 127 -7.62 29.93 0.14
C ASN A 127 -7.67 29.34 1.57
N GLY A 128 -8.74 28.63 1.97
CA GLY A 128 -8.82 27.97 3.27
C GLY A 128 -7.98 26.70 3.37
N THR A 129 -7.83 26.16 4.58
CA THR A 129 -7.25 24.85 4.85
C THR A 129 -8.07 24.10 5.90
N ALA A 130 -8.42 22.84 5.64
CA ALA A 130 -9.17 21.99 6.57
C ALA A 130 -8.30 20.79 6.95
N GLU A 131 -8.21 20.53 8.25
CA GLU A 131 -7.54 19.35 8.77
C GLU A 131 -8.56 18.43 9.45
N MET A 132 -8.59 17.17 9.03
CA MET A 132 -9.33 16.10 9.69
C MET A 132 -8.33 15.13 10.30
N THR A 133 -8.44 14.88 11.61
CA THR A 133 -7.71 13.80 12.27
C THR A 133 -8.71 12.72 12.66
N LEU A 134 -8.47 11.50 12.20
CA LEU A 134 -9.13 10.29 12.71
C LEU A 134 -8.12 9.54 13.57
N ASP A 135 -8.53 9.14 14.77
CA ASP A 135 -7.73 8.33 15.69
C ASP A 135 -8.63 7.24 16.29
N ASN A 136 -8.44 5.99 15.83
CA ASN A 136 -9.45 4.93 15.96
C ASN A 136 -10.87 5.42 15.57
N GLY A 137 -10.92 6.32 14.58
CA GLY A 137 -12.11 7.08 14.19
C GLY A 137 -12.73 6.58 12.90
N VAL A 138 -14.04 6.75 12.76
CA VAL A 138 -14.79 6.37 11.56
C VAL A 138 -15.38 7.62 10.90
N PHE A 139 -15.05 7.85 9.62
CA PHE A 139 -15.71 8.86 8.79
C PHE A 139 -16.47 8.18 7.66
N ILE A 140 -17.79 8.32 7.67
CA ILE A 140 -18.69 7.85 6.62
C ILE A 140 -19.06 9.06 5.76
N ASN A 141 -18.86 8.97 4.46
CA ASN A 141 -19.31 9.98 3.51
C ASN A 141 -20.09 9.31 2.38
N ASN A 142 -21.37 9.65 2.24
CA ASN A 142 -22.23 9.02 1.24
C ASN A 142 -22.25 9.78 -0.11
N ASP A 143 -21.59 10.93 -0.23
CA ASP A 143 -21.36 11.66 -1.49
C ASP A 143 -19.84 11.81 -1.74
N THR A 144 -19.31 13.04 -1.77
CA THR A 144 -17.97 13.32 -2.29
C THR A 144 -17.13 14.08 -1.28
N ILE A 145 -16.05 13.45 -0.82
CA ILE A 145 -14.99 14.11 -0.07
C ILE A 145 -14.13 14.89 -1.08
N LYS A 146 -14.15 16.21 -1.04
CA LYS A 146 -13.54 17.04 -2.09
C LYS A 146 -12.61 18.12 -1.53
N ASN A 147 -11.36 18.14 -1.99
CA ASN A 147 -10.53 19.33 -1.89
C ASN A 147 -11.18 20.45 -2.73
N GLY A 148 -11.51 21.58 -2.09
CA GLY A 148 -12.35 22.62 -2.67
C GLY A 148 -11.71 23.33 -3.86
N ASN A 149 -12.53 24.06 -4.62
CA ASN A 149 -12.02 24.93 -5.68
C ASN A 149 -11.28 26.14 -5.06
N ASP A 150 -10.60 26.92 -5.90
CA ASP A 150 -10.07 28.25 -5.57
C ASP A 150 -9.04 28.29 -4.43
N ASN A 151 -7.96 27.51 -4.58
CA ASN A 151 -6.76 27.53 -3.75
C ASN A 151 -6.96 27.05 -2.30
N SER A 152 -7.99 26.25 -2.04
CA SER A 152 -8.18 25.56 -0.75
C SER A 152 -7.33 24.29 -0.61
N ARG A 153 -7.07 23.82 0.62
CA ARG A 153 -6.29 22.60 0.90
C ARG A 153 -6.94 21.71 1.97
N MET A 154 -7.17 20.45 1.65
CA MET A 154 -7.63 19.42 2.59
C MET A 154 -6.47 18.54 3.09
N ILE A 155 -6.41 18.27 4.39
CA ILE A 155 -5.45 17.35 5.02
C ILE A 155 -6.24 16.35 5.86
N ILE A 156 -5.99 15.06 5.68
CA ILE A 156 -6.58 13.98 6.48
C ILE A 156 -5.45 13.16 7.11
N ASN A 157 -5.37 13.16 8.42
CA ASN A 157 -4.47 12.31 9.20
C ASN A 157 -5.29 11.11 9.70
N MET A 158 -4.86 9.88 9.40
CA MET A 158 -5.50 8.63 9.84
C MET A 158 -4.56 7.89 10.81
N LEU A 159 -5.00 7.65 12.04
CA LEU A 159 -4.21 7.00 13.09
C LEU A 159 -4.95 5.77 13.63
N ASN A 160 -4.20 4.80 14.15
CA ASN A 160 -4.73 3.65 14.90
C ASN A 160 -5.91 2.95 14.19
N ASP A 161 -5.64 2.42 12.99
CA ASP A 161 -6.60 1.66 12.15
C ASP A 161 -7.92 2.40 11.80
N SER A 162 -7.89 3.74 11.76
CA SER A 162 -9.04 4.58 11.38
C SER A 162 -9.67 4.21 10.02
N VAL A 163 -10.97 4.50 9.87
CA VAL A 163 -11.76 4.10 8.70
C VAL A 163 -12.37 5.31 7.99
N ILE A 164 -12.24 5.34 6.67
CA ILE A 164 -13.02 6.22 5.78
C ILE A 164 -13.89 5.33 4.87
N ASP A 165 -15.20 5.50 4.90
CA ASP A 165 -16.14 4.82 3.98
C ASP A 165 -16.88 5.85 3.11
N GLY A 166 -16.31 6.12 1.93
CA GLY A 166 -16.75 7.13 0.97
C GLY A 166 -17.52 6.57 -0.24
N SER A 167 -18.17 7.46 -1.00
CA SER A 167 -18.54 7.17 -2.40
C SER A 167 -17.48 7.69 -3.37
N MET A 168 -17.02 8.93 -3.21
CA MET A 168 -15.94 9.51 -4.03
C MET A 168 -14.97 10.34 -3.19
N LEU A 169 -13.70 10.33 -3.60
CA LEU A 169 -12.63 11.10 -2.98
C LEU A 169 -11.82 11.88 -4.03
N TYR A 170 -11.73 13.20 -3.89
CA TYR A 170 -11.07 14.10 -4.83
C TYR A 170 -10.00 14.94 -4.12
N LEU A 171 -8.71 14.62 -4.33
CA LEU A 171 -7.59 15.34 -3.73
C LEU A 171 -7.06 16.47 -4.62
N ARG A 172 -7.45 16.50 -5.91
CA ARG A 172 -6.97 17.46 -6.91
C ARG A 172 -7.15 18.92 -6.48
N HIS A 173 -6.17 19.74 -6.83
CA HIS A 173 -6.29 21.19 -6.87
C HIS A 173 -5.49 21.75 -8.06
N GLU A 174 -5.87 22.91 -8.61
CA GLU A 174 -5.20 23.52 -9.78
C GLU A 174 -3.80 24.08 -9.45
N ASN A 175 -3.63 24.58 -8.23
CA ASN A 175 -2.32 24.90 -7.64
C ASN A 175 -1.77 23.67 -6.89
N PRO A 176 -0.66 23.07 -7.36
CA PRO A 176 0.13 22.05 -6.67
C PRO A 176 0.21 22.13 -5.16
N SER A 177 0.67 23.27 -4.64
CA SER A 177 0.95 23.47 -3.20
C SER A 177 -0.28 23.36 -2.27
N ARG A 178 -1.47 23.19 -2.87
CA ARG A 178 -2.77 23.12 -2.21
C ARG A 178 -3.50 21.81 -2.52
N SER A 179 -2.89 20.89 -3.26
CA SER A 179 -3.39 19.53 -3.41
C SER A 179 -3.61 18.86 -2.05
N GLY A 180 -4.62 18.00 -2.00
CA GLY A 180 -5.05 17.33 -0.78
C GLY A 180 -4.02 16.31 -0.31
N ILE A 181 -3.97 16.08 1.00
CA ILE A 181 -3.11 15.05 1.60
C ILE A 181 -3.97 14.08 2.41
N ILE A 182 -3.73 12.79 2.25
CA ILE A 182 -4.13 11.76 3.21
C ILE A 182 -2.88 11.01 3.66
N ARG A 183 -2.75 10.78 4.98
CA ARG A 183 -1.58 10.07 5.51
C ARG A 183 -1.84 9.29 6.79
N GLY A 184 -1.06 8.24 7.02
CA GLY A 184 -1.02 7.46 8.25
C GLY A 184 -1.43 6.00 8.05
N THR A 185 -2.31 5.47 8.91
CA THR A 185 -2.71 4.05 8.95
C THR A 185 -4.23 3.89 8.94
N GLY A 186 -4.73 2.81 8.33
CA GLY A 186 -6.13 2.41 8.41
C GLY A 186 -6.69 1.91 7.09
N THR A 187 -8.02 2.05 6.91
CA THR A 187 -8.72 1.60 5.70
C THR A 187 -9.55 2.72 5.07
N ILE A 188 -9.37 2.91 3.76
CA ILE A 188 -10.24 3.73 2.92
C ILE A 188 -11.04 2.79 2.03
N THR A 189 -12.35 2.80 2.17
CA THR A 189 -13.29 2.07 1.31
C THR A 189 -14.07 3.08 0.48
N LEU A 190 -14.05 2.93 -0.84
CA LEU A 190 -14.80 3.75 -1.77
C LEU A 190 -15.73 2.83 -2.55
N SER A 191 -17.03 2.92 -2.27
CA SER A 191 -18.03 2.02 -2.82
C SER A 191 -19.03 2.74 -3.71
N GLN A 192 -19.66 2.01 -4.65
CA GLN A 192 -20.76 2.55 -5.44
C GLN A 192 -22.03 2.71 -4.59
N LYS A 193 -22.10 3.77 -3.76
CA LYS A 193 -23.32 4.11 -3.02
C LYS A 193 -24.30 4.84 -3.94
N ALA A 194 -25.51 4.32 -4.08
CA ALA A 194 -26.49 4.81 -5.05
C ALA A 194 -27.03 6.20 -4.67
N ARG A 195 -26.78 7.22 -5.51
CA ARG A 195 -27.23 8.60 -5.26
C ARG A 195 -28.75 8.72 -5.36
N PRO A 196 -29.47 9.14 -4.30
CA PRO A 196 -30.90 9.41 -4.38
C PRO A 196 -31.19 10.44 -5.48
N GLY A 197 -32.10 10.12 -6.40
CA GLY A 197 -32.43 10.98 -7.55
C GLY A 197 -31.52 10.87 -8.76
N ASN A 198 -30.36 10.19 -8.69
CA ASN A 198 -29.57 9.83 -9.87
C ASN A 198 -29.01 8.40 -9.80
N PRO A 199 -29.86 7.35 -9.93
CA PRO A 199 -29.44 5.96 -9.87
C PRO A 199 -28.56 5.52 -11.07
N GLY A 200 -28.36 6.38 -12.07
CA GLY A 200 -27.44 6.17 -13.19
C GLY A 200 -26.03 6.74 -12.98
N ASP A 201 -25.71 7.31 -11.82
CA ASP A 201 -24.38 7.87 -11.56
C ASP A 201 -23.31 6.78 -11.38
N THR A 202 -22.58 6.47 -12.44
CA THR A 202 -21.53 5.43 -12.48
C THR A 202 -20.20 5.87 -11.86
N ARG A 203 -20.08 7.11 -11.37
CA ARG A 203 -18.83 7.68 -10.84
C ARG A 203 -18.51 7.26 -9.40
N ALA A 204 -19.48 6.71 -8.67
CA ALA A 204 -19.27 6.28 -7.29
C ALA A 204 -18.32 5.05 -7.21
N GLY A 205 -17.50 5.00 -6.17
CA GLY A 205 -16.41 4.05 -5.98
C GLY A 205 -15.05 4.50 -6.52
N GLN A 206 -14.80 5.80 -6.71
CA GLN A 206 -13.59 6.34 -7.36
C GLN A 206 -12.76 7.26 -6.44
N MET A 207 -11.44 7.20 -6.60
CA MET A 207 -10.49 8.14 -5.98
C MET A 207 -9.71 8.88 -7.07
N ARG A 208 -9.72 10.20 -7.04
CA ARG A 208 -8.93 11.02 -7.97
C ARG A 208 -7.76 11.62 -7.22
N ASN A 209 -6.64 10.89 -7.24
CA ASN A 209 -5.42 11.25 -6.52
C ASN A 209 -4.53 12.19 -7.35
N ASN A 210 -4.86 13.47 -7.29
CA ASN A 210 -3.98 14.56 -7.73
C ASN A 210 -3.38 15.32 -6.54
N GLY A 211 -3.07 14.57 -5.48
CA GLY A 211 -2.43 15.03 -4.26
C GLY A 211 -1.55 13.94 -3.68
N ARG A 212 -1.33 13.95 -2.37
CA ARG A 212 -0.40 13.03 -1.70
C ARG A 212 -1.17 12.02 -0.85
N VAL A 213 -0.90 10.74 -1.06
CA VAL A 213 -1.41 9.63 -0.25
C VAL A 213 -0.23 8.86 0.31
N GLU A 214 -0.14 8.74 1.63
CA GLU A 214 1.04 8.20 2.30
C GLU A 214 0.69 7.22 3.43
N ALA A 215 1.19 5.99 3.34
CA ALA A 215 1.23 5.11 4.51
C ALA A 215 2.39 5.52 5.43
N ILE A 216 2.14 5.67 6.73
CA ILE A 216 3.17 6.00 7.74
C ILE A 216 3.03 5.05 8.92
N GLY A 217 4.12 4.40 9.37
CA GLY A 217 4.11 3.58 10.60
C GLY A 217 3.37 2.24 10.51
N GLY A 218 2.67 1.97 9.42
CA GLY A 218 1.87 0.75 9.25
C GLY A 218 1.05 0.74 7.96
N LEU A 219 0.03 -0.12 7.91
CA LEU A 219 -0.81 -0.33 6.74
C LEU A 219 -1.82 0.81 6.52
N LEU A 220 -1.84 1.38 5.32
CA LEU A 220 -2.96 2.13 4.76
C LEU A 220 -3.53 1.35 3.56
N ALA A 221 -4.71 0.74 3.73
CA ALA A 221 -5.36 -0.05 2.70
C ALA A 221 -6.44 0.78 1.99
N ILE A 222 -6.39 0.86 0.65
CA ILE A 222 -7.37 1.58 -0.17
C ILE A 222 -8.10 0.60 -1.07
N THR A 223 -9.40 0.45 -0.82
CA THR A 223 -10.30 -0.40 -1.59
C THR A 223 -11.30 0.45 -2.38
N SER A 224 -11.40 0.22 -3.69
CA SER A 224 -12.30 0.94 -4.58
C SER A 224 -13.17 -0.03 -5.38
N PHE A 225 -14.48 0.25 -5.43
CA PHE A 225 -15.50 -0.61 -6.01
C PHE A 225 -16.40 0.19 -6.96
N GLY A 226 -15.90 0.43 -8.18
CA GLY A 226 -16.67 0.99 -9.29
C GLY A 226 -16.21 0.42 -10.63
N PRO A 227 -17.10 0.26 -11.63
CA PRO A 227 -16.70 -0.16 -12.98
C PRO A 227 -15.76 0.89 -13.59
N GLY A 228 -14.51 0.48 -13.82
CA GLY A 228 -13.42 1.36 -14.26
C GLY A 228 -12.36 1.63 -13.17
N GLY A 229 -12.71 1.50 -11.88
CA GLY A 229 -11.78 1.55 -10.75
C GLY A 229 -10.88 2.78 -10.69
N LEU A 230 -11.33 3.90 -11.29
CA LEU A 230 -10.44 4.99 -11.71
C LEU A 230 -9.74 5.63 -10.51
N LEU A 231 -8.46 5.31 -10.41
CA LEU A 231 -7.47 6.05 -9.65
C LEU A 231 -6.95 7.17 -10.56
N ASP A 232 -7.69 8.29 -10.60
CA ASP A 232 -7.43 9.55 -11.37
C ASP A 232 -8.25 9.87 -12.66
N ASP A 233 -8.24 11.15 -13.08
CA ASP A 233 -8.72 11.67 -14.37
C ASP A 233 -7.89 12.88 -14.91
N ASN A 234 -6.58 12.70 -15.08
CA ASN A 234 -5.68 13.68 -15.68
C ASN A 234 -5.82 13.83 -17.21
N ASP A 235 -6.87 14.56 -17.64
CA ASP A 235 -6.84 15.31 -18.92
C ASP A 235 -5.84 16.49 -18.89
N TRP A 236 -5.22 16.76 -17.74
CA TRP A 236 -4.16 17.76 -17.56
C TRP A 236 -2.92 17.02 -17.06
N PRO A 237 -1.79 17.04 -17.81
CA PRO A 237 -0.61 16.31 -17.38
C PRO A 237 -0.11 16.90 -16.06
N VAL A 238 -0.07 16.09 -15.00
CA VAL A 238 0.73 16.40 -13.81
C VAL A 238 2.16 16.51 -14.28
N ARG A 239 2.61 17.76 -14.43
CA ARG A 239 4.00 18.05 -14.69
C ARG A 239 4.72 17.73 -13.39
N MET A 240 5.44 16.60 -13.38
CA MET A 240 6.25 16.17 -12.23
C MET A 240 7.29 17.21 -11.76
N ASN A 241 7.49 18.29 -12.52
CA ASN A 241 8.38 19.40 -12.23
C ASN A 241 7.69 20.60 -11.54
N ASP A 242 6.36 20.63 -11.38
CA ASP A 242 5.60 21.79 -10.85
C ASP A 242 5.65 21.88 -9.31
N GLY A 243 6.57 21.16 -8.66
CA GLY A 243 6.67 21.07 -7.20
C GLY A 243 5.50 20.33 -6.53
N ASN A 244 4.59 19.74 -7.31
CA ASN A 244 3.57 18.83 -6.78
C ASN A 244 4.16 17.44 -6.65
N TYR A 245 4.38 16.99 -5.42
CA TYR A 245 4.68 15.58 -5.13
C TYR A 245 3.37 14.79 -5.07
N ALA A 246 2.58 14.88 -6.15
CA ALA A 246 1.33 14.14 -6.29
C ALA A 246 1.65 12.67 -6.59
N GLY A 247 1.13 11.76 -5.78
CA GLY A 247 1.61 10.38 -5.77
C GLY A 247 1.12 9.51 -4.63
N TRP A 248 1.65 8.30 -4.65
CA TRP A 248 1.51 7.24 -3.67
C TRP A 248 2.83 7.11 -2.93
N TYR A 249 2.79 7.03 -1.59
CA TYR A 249 3.99 7.04 -0.76
C TYR A 249 3.85 6.05 0.40
N ALA A 250 4.98 5.58 0.89
CA ALA A 250 5.09 4.85 2.15
C ALA A 250 6.38 5.29 2.85
N SER A 251 6.31 5.54 4.15
CA SER A 251 7.43 6.01 4.99
C SER A 251 7.35 5.44 6.40
N ASP A 252 8.46 5.44 7.14
CA ASP A 252 8.52 5.01 8.56
C ASP A 252 7.96 3.59 8.74
N GLY A 253 8.44 2.64 7.94
CA GLY A 253 7.94 1.26 7.92
C GLY A 253 6.52 1.07 7.35
N GLY A 254 5.90 2.09 6.76
CA GLY A 254 4.56 2.04 6.20
C GLY A 254 4.36 1.04 5.05
N GLU A 255 3.11 0.63 4.84
CA GLU A 255 2.64 -0.15 3.68
C GLU A 255 1.40 0.51 3.09
N LEU A 256 1.44 0.90 1.81
CA LEU A 256 0.29 1.46 1.08
C LEU A 256 -0.24 0.41 0.09
N SER A 257 -1.35 -0.23 0.45
CA SER A 257 -1.97 -1.29 -0.35
C SER A 257 -3.15 -0.74 -1.16
N LEU A 258 -3.18 -0.99 -2.47
CA LEU A 258 -4.26 -0.54 -3.35
C LEU A 258 -5.10 -1.73 -3.87
N ALA A 259 -6.36 -1.47 -4.20
CA ALA A 259 -7.28 -2.47 -4.75
C ALA A 259 -6.70 -3.18 -5.98
N ALA A 260 -6.85 -4.51 -6.05
CA ALA A 260 -6.34 -5.30 -7.17
C ALA A 260 -7.10 -5.02 -8.48
N LEU A 261 -6.41 -4.79 -9.59
CA LEU A 261 -7.01 -4.31 -10.85
C LEU A 261 -6.97 -5.37 -11.95
N ALA A 262 -8.00 -5.39 -12.80
CA ALA A 262 -8.10 -6.33 -13.91
C ALA A 262 -7.50 -5.74 -15.20
N TRP A 263 -7.07 -6.60 -16.11
CA TRP A 263 -6.59 -6.22 -17.45
C TRP A 263 -7.69 -5.55 -18.27
N ASN A 264 -7.41 -4.35 -18.79
CA ASN A 264 -8.30 -3.62 -19.70
C ASN A 264 -7.96 -3.95 -21.17
N GLY A 265 -7.92 -5.24 -21.50
CA GLY A 265 -7.48 -5.74 -22.80
C GLY A 265 -5.96 -5.79 -22.97
N SER A 266 -5.30 -4.62 -23.10
CA SER A 266 -3.86 -4.52 -23.42
C SER A 266 -2.96 -4.02 -22.29
N ARG A 267 -3.54 -3.45 -21.23
CA ARG A 267 -2.83 -2.81 -20.11
C ARG A 267 -3.56 -3.02 -18.79
N VAL A 268 -2.81 -3.01 -17.68
CA VAL A 268 -3.32 -2.81 -16.32
C VAL A 268 -2.42 -1.79 -15.61
N ASN A 269 -3.05 -0.77 -15.02
CA ASN A 269 -2.37 0.31 -14.33
C ASN A 269 -2.65 0.22 -12.83
N TRP A 270 -1.63 0.35 -11.99
CA TRP A 270 -1.72 0.41 -10.53
C TRP A 270 -1.41 1.83 -10.07
N GLY A 271 -2.29 2.41 -9.25
CA GLY A 271 -2.21 3.82 -8.86
C GLY A 271 -2.67 4.84 -9.91
N GLU A 272 -3.13 4.38 -11.09
CA GLU A 272 -3.49 5.22 -12.25
C GLU A 272 -4.73 4.67 -12.98
N PRO A 273 -5.39 5.43 -13.87
CA PRO A 273 -6.63 5.02 -14.54
C PRO A 273 -6.33 3.96 -15.61
N SER A 274 -7.16 2.92 -15.70
CA SER A 274 -6.99 1.85 -16.70
C SER A 274 -7.17 2.26 -18.17
N ALA A 275 -7.59 3.51 -18.41
CA ALA A 275 -7.72 4.13 -19.72
C ALA A 275 -6.49 4.96 -20.14
N ASP A 276 -5.59 5.33 -19.21
CA ASP A 276 -4.36 6.03 -19.58
C ASP A 276 -3.41 5.09 -20.33
N SER A 277 -2.81 5.62 -21.39
CA SER A 277 -1.75 4.99 -22.18
C SER A 277 -0.36 5.14 -21.55
N THR A 278 -0.24 5.98 -20.52
CA THR A 278 0.98 6.33 -19.79
C THR A 278 0.80 6.17 -18.28
N VAL A 279 1.89 6.21 -17.51
CA VAL A 279 1.87 6.49 -16.07
C VAL A 279 2.54 7.85 -15.86
N ASN A 280 2.00 8.68 -14.97
CA ASN A 280 2.44 10.05 -14.73
C ASN A 280 2.32 10.54 -13.26
N VAL A 281 1.68 9.78 -12.38
CA VAL A 281 1.60 10.00 -10.92
C VAL A 281 2.78 9.31 -10.19
N ILE A 282 3.38 9.94 -9.17
CA ILE A 282 4.56 9.36 -8.49
C ILE A 282 4.22 8.02 -7.82
N ASN A 283 5.12 7.05 -8.01
CA ASN A 283 5.06 5.65 -7.62
C ASN A 283 3.89 4.83 -8.21
N SER A 284 3.29 5.33 -9.30
CA SER A 284 2.36 4.54 -10.12
C SER A 284 3.08 3.64 -11.13
N LEU A 285 2.35 2.64 -11.62
CA LEU A 285 2.89 1.52 -12.37
C LEU A 285 1.93 1.05 -13.45
N GLY A 286 2.45 0.60 -14.61
CA GLY A 286 1.65 0.04 -15.69
C GLY A 286 2.29 -1.19 -16.31
N LEU A 287 1.56 -2.31 -16.34
CA LEU A 287 1.91 -3.52 -17.08
C LEU A 287 1.16 -3.54 -18.43
N PHE A 288 1.86 -3.79 -19.52
CA PHE A 288 1.32 -3.72 -20.88
C PHE A 288 2.05 -4.67 -21.83
N ASN A 289 1.61 -4.74 -23.10
CA ASN A 289 2.14 -5.67 -24.11
C ASN A 289 2.12 -7.14 -23.66
N ALA A 290 1.21 -7.49 -22.75
CA ALA A 290 1.24 -8.78 -22.07
C ALA A 290 0.79 -9.92 -22.99
N ALA A 291 1.59 -10.99 -23.01
CA ALA A 291 1.26 -12.26 -23.65
C ALA A 291 0.51 -13.16 -22.65
N ASN A 292 -0.66 -13.67 -23.08
CA ASN A 292 -1.55 -14.52 -22.27
C ASN A 292 -1.92 -13.92 -20.88
N PRO A 293 -2.36 -12.65 -20.80
CA PRO A 293 -2.66 -12.01 -19.52
C PRO A 293 -3.88 -12.63 -18.83
N ALA A 294 -3.74 -12.92 -17.54
CA ALA A 294 -4.83 -13.35 -16.66
C ALA A 294 -4.66 -12.80 -15.23
N GLY A 295 -5.63 -13.09 -14.38
CA GLY A 295 -5.65 -12.66 -12.98
C GLY A 295 -5.96 -11.17 -12.77
N ARG A 296 -5.60 -10.64 -11.61
CA ARG A 296 -5.73 -9.23 -11.23
C ARG A 296 -4.44 -8.76 -10.58
N LEU A 297 -3.88 -7.64 -11.03
CA LEU A 297 -2.70 -7.02 -10.46
C LEU A 297 -3.07 -6.45 -9.07
N GLY A 298 -2.69 -7.16 -8.02
CA GLY A 298 -2.69 -6.65 -6.65
C GLY A 298 -1.27 -6.27 -6.23
N GLY A 299 -1.17 -5.45 -5.19
CA GLY A 299 0.12 -5.13 -4.60
C GLY A 299 0.11 -3.91 -3.70
N SER A 300 1.22 -3.75 -2.98
CA SER A 300 1.45 -2.67 -2.03
C SER A 300 2.74 -1.94 -2.38
N LEU A 301 2.76 -0.62 -2.18
CA LEU A 301 4.00 0.17 -2.09
C LEU A 301 4.51 0.10 -0.64
N LEU A 302 5.75 -0.32 -0.47
CA LEU A 302 6.42 -0.47 0.82
C LEU A 302 7.34 0.72 1.07
N ALA A 303 7.40 1.18 2.32
CA ALA A 303 8.48 2.05 2.76
C ALA A 303 9.80 1.29 2.66
N VAL A 304 10.90 1.96 2.31
CA VAL A 304 12.21 1.31 2.12
C VAL A 304 12.72 0.60 3.40
N ASP A 305 12.26 1.06 4.56
CA ASP A 305 12.52 0.54 5.90
C ASP A 305 11.42 -0.41 6.43
N ASN A 306 10.41 -0.76 5.63
CA ASN A 306 9.38 -1.73 6.00
C ASN A 306 10.00 -3.14 6.11
N GLY A 307 9.72 -3.84 7.21
CA GLY A 307 10.29 -5.17 7.49
C GLY A 307 9.91 -6.29 6.52
N SER A 308 9.05 -6.02 5.53
CA SER A 308 8.73 -6.93 4.42
C SER A 308 9.64 -6.74 3.20
N VAL A 309 10.38 -5.63 3.12
CA VAL A 309 11.32 -5.35 2.02
C VAL A 309 12.50 -6.31 2.08
N GLN A 310 12.81 -6.95 0.95
CA GLN A 310 13.95 -7.86 0.87
C GLN A 310 15.29 -7.10 0.98
N PRO A 311 16.24 -7.58 1.80
CA PRO A 311 17.47 -6.86 2.09
C PRO A 311 18.38 -6.72 0.87
N GLY A 312 19.38 -5.83 0.99
CA GLY A 312 20.45 -5.69 0.00
C GLY A 312 20.27 -4.57 -1.03
N LEU A 313 19.17 -3.81 -1.02
CA LEU A 313 19.06 -2.60 -1.85
C LEU A 313 20.01 -1.48 -1.35
N THR A 314 20.56 -0.71 -2.28
CA THR A 314 21.37 0.49 -2.02
C THR A 314 20.67 1.71 -2.57
N ASN A 315 20.40 2.69 -1.71
CA ASN A 315 19.72 3.95 -2.06
C ASN A 315 18.43 3.72 -2.87
N ALA A 316 17.55 2.86 -2.35
CA ALA A 316 16.22 2.66 -2.92
C ALA A 316 15.34 3.90 -2.71
N VAL A 317 14.53 4.21 -3.72
CA VAL A 317 13.57 5.34 -3.69
C VAL A 317 12.12 4.87 -3.57
N ALA A 318 11.83 3.64 -3.97
CA ALA A 318 10.53 3.00 -3.82
C ALA A 318 10.64 1.48 -4.01
N VAL A 319 9.80 0.72 -3.29
CA VAL A 319 9.69 -0.74 -3.37
C VAL A 319 8.22 -1.13 -3.46
N TRP A 320 7.87 -2.01 -4.40
CA TRP A 320 6.51 -2.55 -4.55
C TRP A 320 6.54 -4.06 -4.35
N ASP A 321 5.56 -4.60 -3.63
CA ASP A 321 5.29 -6.05 -3.62
C ASP A 321 4.06 -6.32 -4.48
N LEU A 322 4.24 -6.96 -5.64
CA LEU A 322 3.19 -7.16 -6.65
C LEU A 322 2.88 -8.64 -6.87
N SER A 323 1.60 -8.95 -7.04
CA SER A 323 1.14 -10.32 -7.24
C SER A 323 -0.21 -10.41 -7.96
N GLY A 324 -0.68 -11.64 -8.20
CA GLY A 324 -2.05 -11.94 -8.64
C GLY A 324 -2.34 -11.78 -10.14
N ALA A 325 -1.56 -11.01 -10.88
CA ALA A 325 -1.56 -11.00 -12.35
C ALA A 325 -0.55 -12.02 -12.89
N THR A 326 -0.91 -12.71 -13.98
CA THR A 326 -0.06 -13.70 -14.64
C THR A 326 0.01 -13.45 -16.14
N PHE A 327 1.18 -13.69 -16.73
CA PHE A 327 1.48 -13.50 -18.16
C PHE A 327 2.70 -14.35 -18.52
N SER A 328 2.90 -14.67 -19.79
CA SER A 328 4.14 -15.34 -20.26
C SER A 328 5.24 -14.36 -20.67
N SER A 329 4.88 -13.08 -20.87
CA SER A 329 5.77 -11.94 -21.08
C SER A 329 4.95 -10.66 -20.87
N ALA A 330 5.49 -9.64 -20.22
CA ALA A 330 4.89 -8.31 -20.15
C ALA A 330 5.95 -7.20 -20.06
N ASP A 331 5.59 -6.01 -20.52
CA ASP A 331 6.39 -4.80 -20.34
C ASP A 331 5.89 -4.01 -19.14
N LEU A 332 6.81 -3.34 -18.44
CA LEU A 332 6.57 -2.64 -17.19
C LEU A 332 7.07 -1.20 -17.27
N GLU A 333 6.20 -0.22 -17.01
CA GLU A 333 6.55 1.18 -16.79
C GLU A 333 6.25 1.59 -15.35
N ILE A 334 7.18 2.31 -14.71
CA ILE A 334 7.02 2.90 -13.37
C ILE A 334 7.35 4.39 -13.43
N ALA A 335 6.48 5.23 -12.89
CA ALA A 335 6.77 6.64 -12.64
C ALA A 335 7.43 6.76 -11.26
N PHE A 336 8.74 7.00 -11.21
CA PHE A 336 9.53 6.85 -9.98
C PHE A 336 9.57 8.14 -9.13
N ASP A 337 9.84 7.98 -7.83
CA ASP A 337 10.06 9.06 -6.86
C ASP A 337 11.40 9.78 -7.10
N TRP A 338 11.43 10.66 -8.12
CA TRP A 338 12.58 11.52 -8.39
C TRP A 338 12.92 12.48 -7.23
N PRO A 339 11.97 12.99 -6.41
CA PRO A 339 12.30 13.75 -5.20
C PRO A 339 13.09 12.94 -4.17
N ALA A 340 12.73 11.68 -3.93
CA ALA A 340 13.47 10.78 -3.04
C ALA A 340 14.90 10.53 -3.57
N ALA A 341 15.07 10.31 -4.89
CA ALA A 341 16.39 10.19 -5.50
C ALA A 341 17.27 11.42 -5.22
N GLY A 342 16.70 12.63 -5.43
CA GLY A 342 17.37 13.89 -5.12
C GLY A 342 17.67 14.08 -3.64
N GLY A 343 16.80 13.60 -2.74
CA GLY A 343 17.02 13.59 -1.30
C GLY A 343 18.16 12.66 -0.84
N LEU A 344 18.38 11.56 -1.55
CA LEU A 344 19.50 10.63 -1.36
C LEU A 344 20.80 11.10 -2.06
N GLY A 345 20.73 12.12 -2.92
CA GLY A 345 21.86 12.58 -3.73
C GLY A 345 22.18 11.69 -4.94
N VAL A 346 21.29 10.74 -5.28
CA VAL A 346 21.43 9.84 -6.42
C VAL A 346 21.02 10.57 -7.70
N ALA A 347 21.83 10.51 -8.76
CA ALA A 347 21.41 11.04 -10.04
C ALA A 347 20.44 10.07 -10.73
N GLU A 348 19.39 10.59 -11.36
CA GLU A 348 18.36 9.78 -12.03
C GLU A 348 18.89 8.87 -13.15
N ALA A 349 20.11 9.10 -13.63
CA ALA A 349 20.75 8.25 -14.63
C ALA A 349 21.35 6.96 -14.04
N ASP A 350 21.56 6.94 -12.71
CA ASP A 350 22.15 5.82 -11.97
C ASP A 350 21.07 4.92 -11.35
N LEU A 351 19.81 5.37 -11.34
CA LEU A 351 18.67 4.57 -10.91
C LEU A 351 18.42 3.38 -11.86
N LYS A 352 18.11 2.24 -11.27
CA LYS A 352 17.79 0.97 -11.96
C LYS A 352 16.49 0.41 -11.42
N LEU A 353 15.89 -0.51 -12.18
CA LEU A 353 14.73 -1.28 -11.74
C LEU A 353 15.17 -2.71 -11.49
N PHE A 354 15.03 -3.15 -10.24
CA PHE A 354 15.35 -4.50 -9.79
C PHE A 354 14.08 -5.30 -9.55
N GLN A 355 14.16 -6.61 -9.74
CA GLN A 355 13.15 -7.58 -9.29
C GLN A 355 13.79 -8.61 -8.37
N PHE A 356 13.12 -8.96 -7.27
CA PHE A 356 13.57 -10.02 -6.38
C PHE A 356 13.14 -11.39 -6.93
N ILE A 357 14.11 -12.22 -7.34
CA ILE A 357 13.91 -13.54 -7.93
C ILE A 357 15.03 -14.46 -7.44
N ASP A 358 14.71 -15.71 -7.09
CA ASP A 358 15.66 -16.74 -6.65
C ASP A 358 16.57 -16.24 -5.51
N GLY A 359 15.94 -15.67 -4.48
CA GLY A 359 16.61 -15.13 -3.29
C GLY A 359 17.36 -13.80 -3.50
N GLY A 360 17.38 -13.23 -4.70
CA GLY A 360 18.21 -12.06 -5.01
C GLY A 360 17.59 -10.99 -5.88
N TRP A 361 18.07 -9.76 -5.72
CA TRP A 361 17.73 -8.64 -6.59
C TRP A 361 18.43 -8.76 -7.96
N ARG A 362 17.66 -8.92 -9.03
CA ARG A 362 18.11 -8.98 -10.42
C ARG A 362 17.82 -7.64 -11.10
N ASP A 363 18.83 -7.04 -11.73
CA ASP A 363 18.70 -5.82 -12.54
C ASP A 363 17.94 -6.16 -13.84
N LEU A 364 16.82 -5.47 -14.12
CA LEU A 364 16.00 -5.72 -15.31
C LEU A 364 16.50 -5.01 -16.57
N GLY A 365 17.67 -4.36 -16.54
CA GLY A 365 18.26 -3.69 -17.72
C GLY A 365 17.41 -2.52 -18.22
N ALA A 366 16.76 -1.81 -17.30
CA ALA A 366 15.67 -0.89 -17.61
C ALA A 366 16.13 0.43 -18.27
N ALA A 367 15.28 0.99 -19.13
CA ALA A 367 15.51 2.26 -19.80
C ALA A 367 14.81 3.42 -19.08
N ILE A 368 15.52 4.54 -18.87
CA ILE A 368 15.00 5.70 -18.13
C ILE A 368 14.65 6.83 -19.10
N ASN A 369 13.36 7.18 -19.15
CA ASN A 369 12.89 8.40 -19.79
C ASN A 369 12.96 9.57 -18.79
N ARG A 370 14.13 10.20 -18.68
CA ARG A 370 14.38 11.37 -17.81
C ARG A 370 13.42 12.54 -18.05
N GLY A 371 12.90 12.71 -19.28
CA GLY A 371 11.91 13.76 -19.58
C GLY A 371 10.52 13.51 -19.00
N ARG A 372 10.21 12.25 -18.65
CA ARG A 372 8.94 11.81 -18.06
C ARG A 372 9.07 11.19 -16.66
N ARG A 373 10.30 11.10 -16.12
CA ARG A 373 10.67 10.35 -14.89
C ARG A 373 10.05 8.94 -14.84
N ILE A 374 10.14 8.24 -15.96
CA ILE A 374 9.68 6.85 -16.08
C ILE A 374 10.87 5.94 -16.27
N ILE A 375 10.86 4.80 -15.57
CA ILE A 375 11.76 3.69 -15.80
C ILE A 375 10.96 2.52 -16.41
N THR A 376 11.54 1.88 -17.43
CA THR A 376 10.85 0.86 -18.23
C THR A 376 11.66 -0.42 -18.33
N ALA A 377 11.09 -1.54 -17.86
CA ALA A 377 11.60 -2.88 -18.11
C ALA A 377 10.74 -3.58 -19.19
N ARG A 378 11.33 -4.57 -19.87
CA ARG A 378 10.71 -5.28 -20.99
C ARG A 378 10.78 -6.78 -20.76
N GLY A 379 9.74 -7.51 -21.17
CA GLY A 379 9.74 -8.98 -21.16
C GLY A 379 9.83 -9.63 -19.77
N LEU A 380 9.22 -9.03 -18.74
CA LEU A 380 9.04 -9.69 -17.44
C LEU A 380 8.23 -10.98 -17.63
N THR A 381 8.57 -12.03 -16.88
CA THR A 381 7.88 -13.33 -16.92
C THR A 381 7.11 -13.66 -15.64
N SER A 382 7.32 -12.88 -14.56
CA SER A 382 6.71 -13.06 -13.25
C SER A 382 6.52 -11.71 -12.54
N LEU A 383 5.78 -11.72 -11.43
CA LEU A 383 5.71 -10.62 -10.47
C LEU A 383 6.20 -11.11 -9.10
N SER A 384 6.86 -10.21 -8.38
CA SER A 384 7.37 -10.38 -7.03
C SER A 384 7.65 -8.98 -6.45
N GLN A 385 8.59 -8.84 -5.50
CA GLN A 385 9.07 -7.52 -5.13
C GLN A 385 9.88 -6.85 -6.26
N LEU A 386 9.56 -5.60 -6.52
CA LEU A 386 10.24 -4.71 -7.47
C LEU A 386 10.76 -3.49 -6.71
N ALA A 387 11.92 -2.96 -7.10
CA ALA A 387 12.49 -1.78 -6.47
C ALA A 387 13.14 -0.86 -7.50
N VAL A 388 12.98 0.45 -7.32
CA VAL A 388 13.81 1.45 -7.99
C VAL A 388 14.89 1.90 -7.02
N ALA A 389 16.15 1.72 -7.39
CA ALA A 389 17.31 1.95 -6.53
C ALA A 389 18.56 2.28 -7.35
N GLU A 390 19.58 2.88 -6.74
CA GLU A 390 20.90 3.06 -7.37
C GLU A 390 21.61 1.71 -7.61
N GLY A 391 21.45 0.79 -6.65
CA GLY A 391 22.08 -0.51 -6.70
C GLY A 391 21.36 -1.55 -5.87
N ALA A 392 21.80 -2.79 -6.03
CA ALA A 392 21.60 -3.85 -5.07
C ALA A 392 22.97 -4.51 -4.81
N GLY A 393 23.15 -5.06 -3.61
CA GLY A 393 24.25 -5.97 -3.30
C GLY A 393 24.24 -7.18 -4.25
N PRO A 394 25.34 -7.96 -4.28
CA PRO A 394 25.37 -9.17 -5.11
C PRO A 394 24.15 -10.03 -4.74
N ALA A 395 23.31 -10.31 -5.73
CA ALA A 395 22.31 -11.36 -5.57
C ALA A 395 23.03 -12.62 -5.08
N PRO A 396 22.50 -13.36 -4.10
CA PRO A 396 23.08 -14.63 -3.71
C PRO A 396 23.39 -15.44 -4.97
N VAL A 397 24.63 -15.93 -5.00
CA VAL A 397 25.06 -16.92 -5.98
C VAL A 397 24.03 -18.05 -5.90
N PRO A 398 23.43 -18.49 -7.02
CA PRO A 398 22.55 -19.65 -6.99
C PRO A 398 23.29 -20.78 -6.29
N VAL A 399 22.75 -21.25 -5.16
CA VAL A 399 23.33 -22.40 -4.47
C VAL A 399 23.21 -23.58 -5.44
N PRO A 400 24.32 -24.28 -5.77
CA PRO A 400 24.25 -25.43 -6.66
C PRO A 400 23.28 -26.47 -6.12
N ASP A 401 22.43 -27.03 -6.99
CA ASP A 401 21.77 -28.29 -6.68
C ASP A 401 22.86 -29.36 -6.45
N PHE A 402 22.65 -30.26 -5.50
CA PHE A 402 23.60 -31.32 -5.16
C PHE A 402 22.90 -32.64 -4.83
N ILE A 403 23.70 -33.67 -4.53
CA ILE A 403 23.24 -34.97 -4.04
C ILE A 403 23.89 -35.24 -2.69
N ARG A 404 23.09 -35.30 -1.62
CA ARG A 404 23.56 -35.55 -0.26
C ARG A 404 24.11 -36.96 -0.11
N GLY A 405 25.37 -37.05 0.34
CA GLY A 405 26.15 -38.28 0.38
C GLY A 405 27.01 -38.56 -0.86
N ASP A 406 26.98 -37.72 -1.90
CA ASP A 406 27.87 -37.78 -3.08
C ASP A 406 28.97 -36.70 -2.94
N SER A 407 29.76 -36.80 -1.86
CA SER A 407 30.75 -35.78 -1.49
C SER A 407 31.91 -35.67 -2.49
N ASP A 408 32.17 -36.71 -3.29
CA ASP A 408 33.22 -36.69 -4.33
C ASP A 408 32.70 -36.19 -5.69
N GLU A 409 31.42 -35.80 -5.74
CA GLU A 409 30.70 -35.22 -6.87
C GLU A 409 30.68 -36.10 -8.13
N ASN A 410 30.81 -37.43 -8.02
CA ASN A 410 30.76 -38.33 -9.17
C ASN A 410 29.35 -38.52 -9.76
N GLY A 411 28.31 -38.02 -9.08
CA GLY A 411 26.91 -38.17 -9.47
C GLY A 411 26.26 -39.44 -8.92
N SER A 412 26.86 -40.11 -7.93
CA SER A 412 26.36 -41.37 -7.36
C SER A 412 26.97 -41.68 -5.99
N VAL A 413 26.12 -41.60 -4.97
CA VAL A 413 26.37 -41.94 -3.56
C VAL A 413 26.94 -43.36 -3.40
N GLN A 414 28.23 -43.44 -3.00
CA GLN A 414 29.03 -44.66 -3.02
C GLN A 414 30.00 -44.77 -1.80
N LEU A 415 30.82 -45.82 -1.79
CA LEU A 415 31.85 -46.05 -0.78
C LEU A 415 32.95 -44.97 -0.80
N THR A 416 33.22 -44.36 -1.96
CA THR A 416 34.30 -43.37 -2.12
C THR A 416 34.00 -42.07 -1.38
N ASP A 417 32.73 -41.66 -1.33
CA ASP A 417 32.24 -40.50 -0.58
C ASP A 417 32.51 -40.66 0.93
N GLY A 418 32.08 -41.78 1.50
CA GLY A 418 32.35 -42.10 2.91
C GLY A 418 33.84 -42.16 3.25
N ILE A 419 34.69 -42.54 2.29
CA ILE A 419 36.16 -42.50 2.42
C ILE A 419 36.66 -41.05 2.36
N GLN A 420 36.16 -40.23 1.45
CA GLN A 420 36.57 -38.84 1.28
C GLN A 420 36.19 -37.97 2.49
N ILE A 421 34.98 -38.11 3.03
CA ILE A 421 34.54 -37.44 4.28
C ILE A 421 35.54 -37.73 5.40
N LEU A 422 35.92 -39.00 5.59
CA LEU A 422 36.88 -39.40 6.62
C LEU A 422 38.32 -38.94 6.31
N ASN A 423 38.73 -38.89 5.04
CA ASN A 423 40.04 -38.38 4.63
C ASN A 423 40.17 -36.87 4.88
N PHE A 424 39.14 -36.09 4.57
CA PHE A 424 39.03 -34.67 4.87
C PHE A 424 39.16 -34.40 6.38
N LEU A 425 38.36 -35.11 7.18
CA LEU A 425 38.32 -34.93 8.64
C LEU A 425 39.60 -35.35 9.38
N PHE A 426 40.28 -36.43 8.94
CA PHE A 426 41.35 -37.05 9.73
C PHE A 426 42.73 -37.09 9.09
N LEU A 427 42.81 -37.05 7.75
CA LEU A 427 44.08 -37.21 7.02
C LEU A 427 44.54 -35.92 6.32
N GLY A 428 43.77 -34.83 6.44
CA GLY A 428 44.07 -33.57 5.76
C GLY A 428 43.93 -33.67 4.24
N GLY A 429 42.98 -34.49 3.77
CA GLY A 429 42.58 -34.50 2.37
C GLY A 429 41.91 -33.20 1.96
N ASP A 430 41.75 -33.01 0.65
CA ASP A 430 41.06 -31.83 0.10
C ASP A 430 39.62 -31.73 0.63
N SER A 431 39.15 -30.50 0.85
CA SER A 431 37.76 -30.24 1.24
C SER A 431 36.82 -30.60 0.09
N PRO A 432 35.65 -31.21 0.36
CA PRO A 432 34.55 -31.24 -0.59
C PRO A 432 34.23 -29.81 -1.05
N SER A 433 33.99 -29.61 -2.34
CA SER A 433 33.50 -28.34 -2.91
C SER A 433 32.02 -28.08 -2.60
N CYS A 434 31.30 -29.13 -2.21
CA CYS A 434 29.96 -29.09 -1.68
C CYS A 434 29.94 -29.64 -0.24
N LEU A 435 29.89 -28.75 0.75
CA LEU A 435 29.92 -29.14 2.16
C LEU A 435 28.60 -29.82 2.58
N ASP A 436 27.48 -29.39 1.99
CA ASP A 436 26.14 -29.95 2.25
C ASP A 436 26.05 -31.41 1.76
N ALA A 437 26.80 -31.78 0.71
CA ALA A 437 26.90 -33.17 0.26
C ALA A 437 27.64 -34.08 1.26
N ALA A 438 28.50 -33.51 2.11
CA ALA A 438 29.30 -34.23 3.11
C ALA A 438 28.66 -34.25 4.52
N ASP A 439 27.66 -33.40 4.77
CA ASP A 439 26.76 -33.51 5.93
C ASP A 439 25.59 -34.43 5.55
N VAL A 440 25.69 -35.70 5.96
CA VAL A 440 24.86 -36.80 5.47
C VAL A 440 23.54 -36.88 6.23
N ASP A 441 23.50 -36.47 7.50
CA ASP A 441 22.28 -36.42 8.32
C ASP A 441 21.66 -35.01 8.47
N ASN A 442 22.23 -34.02 7.80
CA ASN A 442 21.83 -32.60 7.76
C ASN A 442 21.75 -31.96 9.16
N ASN A 443 22.83 -32.09 9.92
CA ASN A 443 22.93 -31.53 11.27
C ASN A 443 23.58 -30.13 11.33
N GLY A 444 24.12 -29.65 10.21
CA GLY A 444 24.83 -28.38 10.07
C GLY A 444 26.30 -28.45 10.47
N SER A 445 26.92 -29.63 10.40
CA SER A 445 28.34 -29.87 10.70
C SER A 445 28.81 -31.24 10.17
N ILE A 446 29.79 -31.22 9.26
CA ILE A 446 30.51 -32.42 8.80
C ILE A 446 31.31 -33.03 9.96
N GLN A 447 31.03 -34.28 10.29
CA GLN A 447 31.59 -35.03 11.42
C GLN A 447 31.93 -36.48 11.03
N MET A 448 32.59 -37.21 11.93
CA MET A 448 32.86 -38.65 11.72
C MET A 448 31.56 -39.48 11.63
N THR A 449 30.48 -38.98 12.22
CA THR A 449 29.15 -39.60 12.16
C THR A 449 28.63 -39.69 10.74
N ASP A 450 28.91 -38.71 9.87
CA ASP A 450 28.45 -38.68 8.48
C ASP A 450 29.01 -39.83 7.65
N GLY A 451 30.34 -40.01 7.69
CA GLY A 451 30.99 -41.16 7.05
C GLY A 451 30.49 -42.49 7.59
N ILE A 452 30.22 -42.59 8.91
CA ILE A 452 29.65 -43.81 9.51
C ILE A 452 28.19 -44.01 9.08
N TYR A 453 27.39 -42.96 9.03
CA TYR A 453 25.98 -42.97 8.62
C TYR A 453 25.86 -43.48 7.18
N LEU A 454 26.65 -42.90 6.28
CA LEU A 454 26.66 -43.26 4.86
C LEU A 454 27.07 -44.73 4.64
N LEU A 455 28.11 -45.21 5.33
CA LEU A 455 28.52 -46.61 5.26
C LEU A 455 27.47 -47.56 5.85
N ASN A 456 26.76 -47.17 6.91
CA ASN A 456 25.64 -47.95 7.47
C ASN A 456 24.46 -48.05 6.49
N PHE A 457 24.13 -46.97 5.78
CA PHE A 457 23.14 -46.98 4.71
C PHE A 457 23.55 -47.96 3.59
N LEU A 458 24.74 -47.76 3.02
CA LEU A 458 25.23 -48.50 1.85
C LEU A 458 25.38 -50.02 2.08
N PHE A 459 25.83 -50.44 3.26
CA PHE A 459 26.21 -51.85 3.51
C PHE A 459 25.32 -52.59 4.51
N LEU A 460 24.65 -51.89 5.43
CA LEU A 460 23.92 -52.50 6.53
C LEU A 460 22.41 -52.23 6.49
N GLY A 461 21.91 -51.50 5.49
CA GLY A 461 20.48 -51.17 5.37
C GLY A 461 20.03 -50.16 6.43
N GLY A 462 20.89 -49.19 6.77
CA GLY A 462 20.55 -48.04 7.59
C GLY A 462 19.48 -47.14 6.95
N ALA A 463 19.11 -46.06 7.66
CA ALA A 463 18.28 -45.01 7.07
C ALA A 463 19.01 -44.34 5.88
N PRO A 464 18.30 -43.89 4.84
CA PRO A 464 18.91 -43.10 3.78
C PRO A 464 19.45 -41.77 4.32
N PRO A 465 20.43 -41.15 3.65
CA PRO A 465 20.82 -39.76 3.91
C PRO A 465 19.62 -38.81 3.86
N ALA A 466 19.75 -37.63 4.46
CA ALA A 466 18.73 -36.59 4.37
C ALA A 466 18.56 -36.10 2.91
N GLU A 467 17.42 -35.48 2.59
CA GLU A 467 17.23 -34.89 1.26
C GLU A 467 18.16 -33.68 1.05
N PRO A 468 18.64 -33.40 -0.19
CA PRO A 468 18.31 -34.08 -1.45
C PRO A 468 19.24 -35.28 -1.71
N PHE A 469 18.77 -36.51 -1.54
CA PHE A 469 19.62 -37.72 -1.66
C PHE A 469 19.35 -38.52 -2.95
N ASN A 470 18.11 -38.51 -3.44
CA ASN A 470 17.69 -39.38 -4.54
C ASN A 470 17.77 -38.71 -5.93
N GLY A 471 18.68 -37.75 -6.08
CA GLY A 471 18.89 -36.91 -7.25
C GLY A 471 19.19 -35.46 -6.89
N CYS A 472 19.61 -34.67 -7.87
CA CYS A 472 19.92 -33.25 -7.71
C CYS A 472 18.74 -32.47 -7.10
N GLY A 473 19.04 -31.64 -6.10
CA GLY A 473 18.13 -30.63 -5.59
C GLY A 473 18.84 -29.63 -4.67
N ALA A 474 18.11 -28.59 -4.28
CA ALA A 474 18.58 -27.60 -3.32
C ALA A 474 18.50 -28.10 -1.87
N ASP A 475 19.32 -27.49 -1.00
CA ASP A 475 19.27 -27.74 0.44
C ASP A 475 17.88 -27.38 1.03
N PRO A 476 17.24 -28.24 1.85
CA PRO A 476 15.97 -27.91 2.49
C PRO A 476 16.12 -26.74 3.46
N SER A 477 15.16 -25.80 3.43
CA SER A 477 15.22 -24.58 4.26
C SER A 477 15.22 -24.80 5.78
N GLU A 478 15.03 -26.02 6.26
CA GLU A 478 15.03 -26.39 7.68
C GLU A 478 15.60 -27.82 7.87
N PRO A 479 16.53 -28.04 8.82
CA PRO A 479 17.15 -27.03 9.69
C PRO A 479 18.04 -26.08 8.89
N ALA A 480 17.90 -24.76 9.09
CA ALA A 480 18.80 -23.80 8.49
C ALA A 480 20.19 -23.84 9.16
N ASP A 481 21.25 -24.06 8.38
CA ASP A 481 22.63 -24.08 8.88
C ASP A 481 23.57 -23.05 8.21
N LYS A 482 24.86 -23.36 8.09
CA LYS A 482 25.94 -22.47 7.60
C LYS A 482 26.91 -23.19 6.66
N LEU A 483 26.67 -24.45 6.35
CA LEU A 483 27.32 -25.12 5.25
C LEU A 483 26.73 -24.56 3.94
N ALA A 484 27.43 -24.82 2.85
CA ALA A 484 27.06 -24.39 1.51
C ALA A 484 27.82 -25.23 0.49
N CYS A 485 27.31 -25.25 -0.74
CA CYS A 485 28.06 -25.73 -1.89
C CYS A 485 28.61 -24.58 -2.74
N GLU A 486 29.94 -24.55 -2.91
CA GLU A 486 30.63 -23.58 -3.78
C GLU A 486 30.47 -23.97 -5.25
N SER A 487 30.47 -25.28 -5.53
CA SER A 487 30.14 -25.91 -6.81
C SER A 487 29.64 -27.33 -6.59
N PHE A 488 28.88 -27.87 -7.54
CA PHE A 488 28.61 -29.32 -7.61
C PHE A 488 28.56 -29.76 -9.08
N ALA A 489 29.62 -30.39 -9.57
CA ALA A 489 29.82 -30.57 -11.03
C ALA A 489 28.84 -31.57 -11.69
N SER A 490 28.21 -32.44 -10.90
CA SER A 490 27.31 -33.49 -11.39
C SER A 490 25.83 -33.09 -11.45
N CYS A 491 25.49 -31.86 -11.07
CA CYS A 491 24.15 -31.29 -11.24
C CYS A 491 24.13 -30.17 -12.32
N PRO A 492 23.03 -30.06 -13.11
CA PRO A 492 23.00 -29.30 -14.36
C PRO A 492 22.74 -27.79 -14.24
#